data_AF-A0A3D0PQE6-F1
#
_entry.id   AF-A0A3D0PQE6-F1
#
_cell.length_a   1.000
_cell.length_b   1.000
_cell.length_c   1.000
_cell.angle_alpha   90.00
_cell.angle_beta   90.00
_cell.angle_gamma   90.00
#
_symmetry.space_group_name_H-M   'P 1'
#
loop_
_entity.id
_entity.type
_entity.pdbx_description
1 polymer ?
#
loop_
_entity_poly.entity_id
_entity_poly.type
_entity_poly.pdbx_seq_one_letter_code
_entity_poly.pdbx_strand_id
1 'polypeptide(L)'
;NDNWPVASWASIDYYGRWKALHYMAKNFYAPIAGSLSRTGKMVEAYLQNETRKDSKCNVVIALKTMDFTILDQASYTITVPALTARKVSEKDFTELVRGREDQVFVEAVFTDETGRQSVEVEFFEPYKYLKLEKPKITYEVREEEDKYLISLTAEKLACFVELDFAESDAIFSDNYFTLTGEGPRVIELMKADIRGEKITSAKELESKLIVRSLRDTYE
;
A
#
# COMPACT_ATOMS: atom_id res chain seq x y z
N ASN A 1 13.51 0.81 17.89
CA ASN A 1 14.72 0.53 17.08
C ASN A 1 15.49 -0.60 17.74
N ASP A 2 16.46 -1.18 17.04
CA ASP A 2 17.35 -2.21 17.57
C ASP A 2 18.69 -1.62 18.02
N ASN A 3 19.25 -2.13 19.12
CA ASN A 3 20.57 -1.73 19.64
C ASN A 3 21.71 -2.67 19.19
N TRP A 4 21.40 -3.78 18.51
CA TRP A 4 22.32 -4.74 17.89
C TRP A 4 21.56 -5.61 16.86
N PRO A 5 22.24 -6.33 15.94
CA PRO A 5 21.57 -7.19 14.98
C PRO A 5 20.86 -8.38 15.67
N VAL A 6 19.52 -8.33 15.74
CA VAL A 6 18.71 -9.31 16.48
C VAL A 6 17.30 -9.43 15.89
N ALA A 7 16.62 -10.54 16.18
CA ALA A 7 15.17 -10.64 16.00
C ALA A 7 14.45 -9.85 17.11
N SER A 8 13.58 -8.91 16.73
CA SER A 8 12.91 -8.00 17.66
C SER A 8 11.57 -7.50 17.12
N TRP A 9 10.88 -6.71 17.93
CA TRP A 9 9.66 -5.97 17.57
C TRP A 9 9.93 -4.60 16.95
N ALA A 10 11.19 -4.24 16.68
CA ALA A 10 11.51 -2.92 16.15
C ALA A 10 11.11 -2.80 14.68
N SER A 11 10.53 -1.66 14.29
CA SER A 11 10.25 -1.30 12.89
C SER A 11 11.47 -0.77 12.13
N ILE A 12 12.48 -0.26 12.85
CA ILE A 12 13.80 0.14 12.32
C ILE A 12 14.85 -0.76 12.97
N ASP A 13 15.68 -1.39 12.14
CA ASP A 13 16.72 -2.30 12.61
C ASP A 13 18.01 -1.58 13.07
N TYR A 14 19.02 -2.36 13.44
CA TYR A 14 20.28 -1.85 13.98
C TYR A 14 21.05 -0.96 12.98
N TYR A 15 20.95 -1.27 11.69
CA TYR A 15 21.59 -0.50 10.62
C TYR A 15 20.72 0.68 10.15
N GLY A 16 19.60 0.96 10.82
CA GLY A 16 18.68 2.01 10.44
C GLY A 16 17.79 1.66 9.24
N ARG A 17 17.74 0.39 8.83
CA ARG A 17 16.90 -0.05 7.70
C ARG A 17 15.45 -0.09 8.16
N TRP A 18 14.56 0.41 7.31
CA TRP A 18 13.12 0.36 7.56
C TRP A 18 12.59 -1.04 7.24
N LYS A 19 11.94 -1.68 8.21
CA LYS A 19 11.17 -2.91 8.00
C LYS A 19 9.77 -2.53 7.50
N ALA A 20 9.01 -3.51 6.99
CA ALA A 20 7.62 -3.33 6.55
C ALA A 20 6.76 -2.52 7.53
N LEU A 21 6.90 -2.80 8.83
CA LEU A 21 6.17 -2.10 9.89
C LEU A 21 6.41 -0.57 9.88
N HIS A 22 7.59 -0.09 9.53
CA HIS A 22 7.86 1.36 9.54
C HIS A 22 7.17 2.08 8.37
N TYR A 23 7.15 1.46 7.19
CA TYR A 23 6.39 1.95 6.03
C TYR A 23 4.89 1.96 6.32
N MET A 24 4.35 0.87 6.89
CA MET A 24 2.96 0.82 7.32
C MET A 24 2.64 1.88 8.38
N ALA A 25 3.53 2.10 9.36
CA ALA A 25 3.33 3.10 10.41
C ALA A 25 3.27 4.53 9.89
N LYS A 26 4.11 4.86 8.89
CA LYS A 26 4.02 6.13 8.18
C LYS A 26 2.63 6.36 7.57
N ASN A 27 1.98 5.30 7.10
CA ASN A 27 0.66 5.39 6.46
C ASN A 27 -0.48 5.43 7.49
N PHE A 28 -0.53 4.49 8.45
CA PHE A 28 -1.62 4.45 9.44
C PHE A 28 -1.55 5.56 10.52
N TYR A 29 -0.41 6.25 10.67
CA TYR A 29 -0.28 7.47 11.47
C TYR A 29 -0.27 8.76 10.65
N ALA A 30 -0.68 8.71 9.37
CA ALA A 30 -0.87 9.94 8.61
C ALA A 30 -1.90 10.87 9.31
N PRO A 31 -1.74 12.21 9.23
CA PRO A 31 -2.62 13.15 9.93
C PRO A 31 -4.10 12.97 9.59
N ILE A 32 -4.37 12.54 8.37
CA ILE A 32 -5.67 12.04 7.93
C ILE A 32 -5.42 10.64 7.35
N ALA A 33 -6.11 9.64 7.89
CA ALA A 33 -5.93 8.25 7.48
C ALA A 33 -7.26 7.52 7.43
N GLY A 34 -7.42 6.70 6.40
CA GLY A 34 -8.55 5.78 6.28
C GLY A 34 -8.23 4.45 6.94
N SER A 35 -9.26 3.70 7.30
CA SER A 35 -9.12 2.30 7.70
C SER A 35 -10.35 1.50 7.26
N LEU A 36 -10.13 0.20 7.06
CA LEU A 36 -11.19 -0.78 6.89
C LEU A 36 -11.24 -1.69 8.13
N SER A 37 -12.44 -2.05 8.54
CA SER A 37 -12.70 -3.04 9.58
C SER A 37 -13.70 -4.05 9.05
N ARG A 38 -13.45 -5.34 9.30
CA ARG A 38 -14.31 -6.42 8.82
C ARG A 38 -14.79 -7.31 9.95
N THR A 39 -16.10 -7.56 9.94
CA THR A 39 -16.74 -8.61 10.75
C THR A 39 -17.51 -9.55 9.83
N GLY A 40 -16.96 -10.75 9.61
CA GLY A 40 -17.52 -11.68 8.63
C GLY A 40 -17.44 -11.11 7.21
N LYS A 41 -18.59 -10.86 6.58
CA LYS A 41 -18.69 -10.24 5.24
C LYS A 41 -19.18 -8.78 5.29
N MET A 42 -19.35 -8.24 6.50
CA MET A 42 -19.60 -6.82 6.72
C MET A 42 -18.26 -6.08 6.73
N VAL A 43 -18.14 -5.06 5.90
CA VAL A 43 -16.97 -4.17 5.86
C VAL A 43 -17.40 -2.76 6.18
N GLU A 44 -16.70 -2.16 7.14
CA GLU A 44 -16.87 -0.78 7.57
C GLU A 44 -15.65 0.03 7.16
N ALA A 45 -15.88 1.24 6.63
CA ALA A 45 -14.81 2.19 6.36
C ALA A 45 -14.87 3.33 7.37
N TYR A 46 -13.71 3.68 7.93
CA TYR A 46 -13.54 4.78 8.87
C TYR A 46 -12.51 5.76 8.33
N LEU A 47 -12.65 7.02 8.72
CA LEU A 47 -11.70 8.08 8.41
C LEU A 47 -11.39 8.84 9.70
N GLN A 48 -10.11 8.91 10.05
CA GLN A 48 -9.59 9.63 11.21
C GLN A 48 -8.94 10.94 10.78
N ASN A 49 -9.16 11.98 11.55
CA ASN A 49 -8.57 13.30 11.36
C ASN A 49 -7.90 13.75 12.66
N GLU A 50 -6.58 13.62 12.73
CA GLU A 50 -5.76 14.05 13.86
C GLU A 50 -5.25 15.50 13.70
N THR A 51 -5.78 16.24 12.72
CA THR A 51 -5.48 17.66 12.54
C THR A 51 -6.43 18.55 13.36
N ARG A 52 -6.04 19.81 13.56
CA ARG A 52 -6.83 20.83 14.28
C ARG A 52 -7.86 21.55 13.40
N LYS A 53 -8.11 21.05 12.19
CA LYS A 53 -9.07 21.62 11.25
C LYS A 53 -10.00 20.53 10.74
N ASP A 54 -11.22 20.90 10.42
CA ASP A 54 -12.11 20.02 9.68
C ASP A 54 -11.49 19.72 8.32
N SER A 55 -11.56 18.47 7.88
CA SER A 55 -11.06 18.07 6.56
C SER A 55 -12.17 17.47 5.73
N LYS A 56 -12.25 17.90 4.47
CA LYS A 56 -13.16 17.34 3.48
C LYS A 56 -12.41 16.26 2.70
N CYS A 57 -12.95 15.05 2.69
CA CYS A 57 -12.35 13.91 2.01
C CYS A 57 -13.34 13.26 1.07
N ASN A 58 -12.81 12.72 -0.04
CA ASN A 58 -13.53 11.84 -0.93
C ASN A 58 -13.07 10.41 -0.68
N VAL A 59 -14.02 9.49 -0.60
CA VAL A 59 -13.76 8.07 -0.34
C VAL A 59 -14.42 7.26 -1.44
N VAL A 60 -13.65 6.43 -2.14
CA VAL A 60 -14.16 5.46 -3.11
C VAL A 60 -13.93 4.08 -2.54
N ILE A 61 -14.98 3.26 -2.47
CA ILE A 61 -14.93 1.89 -1.96
C ILE A 61 -15.41 0.98 -3.07
N ALA A 62 -14.60 -0.02 -3.41
CA ALA A 62 -14.90 -0.95 -4.48
C ALA A 62 -14.65 -2.40 -4.04
N LEU A 63 -15.56 -3.31 -4.38
CA LEU A 63 -15.31 -4.74 -4.40
C LEU A 63 -14.72 -5.10 -5.76
N LYS A 64 -13.52 -5.66 -5.78
CA LYS A 64 -12.82 -6.04 -7.00
C LYS A 64 -12.45 -7.51 -7.01
N THR A 65 -12.37 -8.11 -8.19
CA THR A 65 -11.68 -9.38 -8.43
C THR A 65 -10.16 -9.17 -8.47
N MET A 66 -9.38 -10.25 -8.43
CA MET A 66 -7.90 -10.21 -8.47
C MET A 66 -7.32 -9.58 -9.76
N ASP A 67 -8.13 -9.44 -10.81
CA ASP A 67 -7.78 -8.76 -12.07
C ASP A 67 -8.37 -7.35 -12.17
N PHE A 68 -8.74 -6.78 -11.04
CA PHE A 68 -9.26 -5.42 -10.88
C PHE A 68 -10.66 -5.18 -11.48
N THR A 69 -11.36 -6.21 -11.97
CA THR A 69 -12.75 -6.07 -12.37
C THR A 69 -13.61 -5.64 -11.19
N ILE A 70 -14.29 -4.50 -11.33
CA ILE A 70 -15.14 -3.93 -10.29
C ILE A 70 -16.49 -4.65 -10.29
N LEU A 71 -16.81 -5.32 -9.18
CA LEU A 71 -18.09 -5.99 -8.97
C LEU A 71 -19.13 -5.07 -8.34
N ASP A 72 -18.67 -4.10 -7.54
CA ASP A 72 -19.50 -3.10 -6.88
C ASP A 72 -18.63 -1.90 -6.48
N GLN A 73 -19.18 -0.69 -6.53
CA GLN A 73 -18.48 0.53 -6.12
C GLN A 73 -19.44 1.57 -5.55
N ALA A 74 -18.98 2.30 -4.53
CA ALA A 74 -19.65 3.48 -4.00
C ALA A 74 -18.63 4.60 -3.75
N SER A 75 -19.09 5.85 -3.86
CA SER A 75 -18.29 7.05 -3.58
C SER A 75 -18.99 7.94 -2.57
N TYR A 76 -18.20 8.50 -1.64
CA TYR A 76 -18.68 9.34 -0.55
C TYR A 76 -17.85 10.62 -0.48
N THR A 77 -18.51 11.74 -0.21
CA THR A 77 -17.84 12.98 0.18
C THR A 77 -18.24 13.27 1.62
N ILE A 78 -17.27 13.32 2.52
CA ILE A 78 -17.48 13.51 3.96
C ILE A 78 -16.57 14.60 4.49
N THR A 79 -17.08 15.38 5.45
CA THR A 79 -16.26 16.25 6.27
C THR A 79 -16.02 15.57 7.62
N VAL A 80 -14.76 15.35 7.96
CA VAL A 80 -14.35 14.82 9.26
C VAL A 80 -13.89 15.98 10.14
N PRO A 81 -14.59 16.28 11.24
CA PRO A 81 -14.19 17.35 12.15
C PRO A 81 -12.78 17.15 12.70
N ALA A 82 -12.15 18.25 13.10
CA ALA A 82 -10.86 18.24 13.77
C ALA A 82 -10.83 17.25 14.97
N LEU A 83 -9.77 16.46 15.08
CA LEU A 83 -9.52 15.53 16.18
C LEU A 83 -10.65 14.51 16.40
N THR A 84 -11.21 13.97 15.31
CA THR A 84 -12.27 12.95 15.37
C THR A 84 -12.05 11.83 14.36
N ALA A 85 -12.69 10.69 14.63
CA ALA A 85 -12.88 9.62 13.65
C ALA A 85 -14.37 9.50 13.29
N ARG A 86 -14.66 9.24 12.01
CA ARG A 86 -16.03 9.00 11.54
C ARG A 86 -16.13 7.74 10.72
N LYS A 87 -17.23 7.00 10.93
CA LYS A 87 -17.66 5.96 10.01
C LYS A 87 -18.13 6.61 8.70
N VAL A 88 -17.55 6.18 7.59
CA VAL A 88 -17.88 6.64 6.24
C VAL A 88 -18.96 5.76 5.63
N SER A 89 -18.81 4.45 5.77
CA SER A 89 -19.75 3.48 5.21
C SER A 89 -19.79 2.19 6.02
N GLU A 90 -20.89 1.46 5.85
CA GLU A 90 -21.08 0.09 6.30
C GLU A 90 -21.72 -0.67 5.14
N LYS A 91 -21.12 -1.77 4.70
CA LYS A 91 -21.71 -2.61 3.65
C LYS A 91 -21.56 -4.10 3.93
N ASP A 92 -22.67 -4.82 3.77
CA ASP A 92 -22.68 -6.28 3.76
C ASP A 92 -22.41 -6.77 2.33
N PHE A 93 -21.32 -7.48 2.14
CA PHE A 93 -20.93 -8.05 0.86
C PHE A 93 -21.39 -9.50 0.68
N THR A 94 -22.20 -10.05 1.60
CA THR A 94 -22.57 -11.47 1.65
C THR A 94 -23.01 -12.07 0.31
N GLU A 95 -23.94 -11.43 -0.38
CA GLU A 95 -24.46 -11.91 -1.65
C GLU A 95 -23.44 -11.77 -2.79
N LEU A 96 -22.62 -10.71 -2.78
CA LEU A 96 -21.66 -10.40 -3.84
C LEU A 96 -20.43 -11.33 -3.81
N VAL A 97 -20.04 -11.81 -2.62
CA VAL A 97 -18.82 -12.62 -2.44
C VAL A 97 -19.09 -14.12 -2.30
N ARG A 98 -20.36 -14.54 -2.22
CA ARG A 98 -20.73 -15.96 -2.04
C ARG A 98 -20.07 -16.85 -3.11
N GLY A 99 -19.22 -17.76 -2.67
CA GLY A 99 -18.52 -18.74 -3.52
C GLY A 99 -17.30 -18.18 -4.27
N ARG A 100 -16.83 -16.98 -3.91
CA ARG A 100 -15.65 -16.32 -4.49
C ARG A 100 -14.85 -15.53 -3.47
N GLU A 101 -15.02 -15.83 -2.18
CA GLU A 101 -14.39 -15.14 -1.05
C GLU A 101 -12.85 -15.12 -1.17
N ASP A 102 -12.28 -16.14 -1.82
CA ASP A 102 -10.85 -16.30 -2.09
C ASP A 102 -10.33 -15.57 -3.33
N GLN A 103 -11.21 -14.89 -4.09
CA GLN A 103 -10.93 -14.32 -5.41
C GLN A 103 -11.34 -12.85 -5.53
N VAL A 104 -11.77 -12.24 -4.43
CA VAL A 104 -12.19 -10.84 -4.38
C VAL A 104 -11.59 -10.14 -3.16
N PHE A 105 -11.47 -8.83 -3.25
CA PHE A 105 -11.02 -7.95 -2.18
C PHE A 105 -11.79 -6.64 -2.20
N VAL A 106 -11.88 -5.99 -1.04
CA VAL A 106 -12.40 -4.63 -0.93
C VAL A 106 -11.22 -3.67 -0.95
N GLU A 107 -11.29 -2.65 -1.79
CA GLU A 107 -10.40 -1.50 -1.80
C GLU A 107 -11.16 -0.28 -1.28
N ALA A 108 -10.51 0.51 -0.44
CA ALA A 108 -10.95 1.87 -0.14
C ALA A 108 -9.84 2.88 -0.43
N VAL A 109 -10.12 3.82 -1.32
CA VAL A 109 -9.25 4.95 -1.66
C VAL A 109 -9.79 6.21 -0.99
N PHE A 110 -9.04 6.72 -0.02
CA PHE A 110 -9.34 7.96 0.70
C PHE A 110 -8.48 9.07 0.12
N THR A 111 -9.08 10.15 -0.36
CA THR A 111 -8.39 11.33 -0.90
C THR A 111 -8.76 12.55 -0.08
N ASP A 112 -7.76 13.21 0.51
CA ASP A 112 -7.97 14.45 1.25
C ASP A 112 -7.99 15.69 0.32
N GLU A 113 -8.22 16.87 0.90
CA GLU A 113 -8.27 18.14 0.17
C GLU A 113 -6.93 18.57 -0.45
N THR A 114 -5.81 18.00 -0.01
CA THR A 114 -4.48 18.24 -0.59
C THR A 114 -4.20 17.32 -1.79
N GLY A 115 -5.08 16.35 -2.05
CA GLY A 115 -4.91 15.32 -3.06
C GLY A 115 -4.07 14.13 -2.58
N ARG A 116 -3.65 14.09 -1.32
CA ARG A 116 -2.96 12.93 -0.75
C ARG A 116 -3.95 11.77 -0.67
N GLN A 117 -3.48 10.59 -1.09
CA GLN A 117 -4.26 9.37 -1.07
C GLN A 117 -3.78 8.40 0.00
N SER A 118 -4.73 7.73 0.65
CA SER A 118 -4.52 6.52 1.44
C SER A 118 -5.32 5.40 0.78
N VAL A 119 -4.71 4.23 0.60
CA VAL A 119 -5.35 3.06 0.00
C VAL A 119 -5.33 1.93 0.99
N GLU A 120 -6.51 1.45 1.36
CA GLU A 120 -6.70 0.32 2.27
C GLU A 120 -7.30 -0.86 1.52
N VAL A 121 -6.90 -2.07 1.90
CA VAL A 121 -7.42 -3.32 1.33
C VAL A 121 -7.86 -4.27 2.42
N GLU A 122 -8.95 -4.97 2.16
CA GLU A 122 -9.49 -5.98 3.07
C GLU A 122 -9.90 -7.24 2.29
N PHE A 123 -9.62 -8.41 2.88
CA PHE A 123 -9.80 -9.71 2.25
C PHE A 123 -10.79 -10.55 3.06
N PHE A 124 -11.62 -11.36 2.39
CA PHE A 124 -12.58 -12.21 3.08
C PHE A 124 -11.97 -13.50 3.63
N GLU A 125 -10.79 -13.87 3.12
CA GLU A 125 -10.02 -15.04 3.53
C GLU A 125 -8.58 -14.66 3.91
N PRO A 126 -7.93 -15.40 4.83
CA PRO A 126 -6.50 -15.28 5.07
C PRO A 126 -5.68 -15.45 3.77
N TYR A 127 -4.57 -14.72 3.63
CA TYR A 127 -3.75 -14.71 2.42
C TYR A 127 -3.42 -16.09 1.83
N LYS A 128 -3.14 -17.09 2.68
CA LYS A 128 -2.81 -18.46 2.26
C LYS A 128 -3.96 -19.23 1.57
N TYR A 129 -5.19 -18.73 1.68
CA TYR A 129 -6.38 -19.30 1.03
C TYR A 129 -6.81 -18.49 -0.19
N LEU A 130 -6.24 -17.30 -0.41
CA LEU A 130 -6.53 -16.50 -1.59
C LEU A 130 -5.95 -17.16 -2.85
N LYS A 131 -6.72 -17.14 -3.93
CA LYS A 131 -6.27 -17.56 -5.26
C LYS A 131 -5.52 -16.43 -5.96
N LEU A 132 -4.38 -16.04 -5.39
CA LEU A 132 -3.53 -15.00 -5.97
C LEU A 132 -2.88 -15.49 -7.27
N GLU A 133 -3.16 -14.77 -8.36
CA GLU A 133 -2.48 -14.94 -9.64
C GLU A 133 -1.11 -14.28 -9.61
N LYS A 134 -0.21 -14.65 -10.54
CA LYS A 134 1.06 -13.93 -10.70
C LYS A 134 0.76 -12.50 -11.17
N PRO A 135 1.19 -11.47 -10.42
CA PRO A 135 0.79 -10.08 -10.69
C PRO A 135 1.40 -9.48 -11.96
N LYS A 136 2.49 -10.06 -12.46
CA LYS A 136 3.28 -9.52 -13.58
C LYS A 136 3.60 -8.04 -13.36
N ILE A 137 4.30 -7.75 -12.27
CA ILE A 137 4.70 -6.39 -11.95
C ILE A 137 5.73 -5.93 -12.99
N THR A 138 5.47 -4.77 -13.59
CA THR A 138 6.41 -4.07 -14.45
C THR A 138 6.76 -2.73 -13.83
N TYR A 139 7.98 -2.26 -14.06
CA TYR A 139 8.40 -0.96 -13.57
C TYR A 139 9.36 -0.28 -14.54
N GLU A 140 9.39 1.05 -14.44
CA GLU A 140 10.34 1.92 -15.13
C GLU A 140 10.97 2.88 -14.13
N VAL A 141 12.22 3.26 -14.37
CA VAL A 141 12.97 4.19 -13.51
C VAL A 141 13.30 5.45 -14.29
N ARG A 142 12.86 6.60 -13.75
CA ARG A 142 13.26 7.93 -14.22
C ARG A 142 14.21 8.57 -13.23
N GLU A 143 15.27 9.20 -13.74
CA GLU A 143 16.20 9.97 -12.91
C GLU A 143 15.88 11.46 -12.94
N GLU A 144 15.89 12.06 -11.77
CA GLU A 144 15.90 13.50 -11.55
C GLU A 144 17.22 13.93 -10.90
N GLU A 145 17.38 15.22 -10.60
CA GLU A 145 18.61 15.77 -10.04
C GLU A 145 19.01 15.07 -8.72
N ASP A 146 18.07 14.99 -7.78
CA ASP A 146 18.27 14.54 -6.40
C ASP A 146 17.57 13.22 -6.05
N LYS A 147 16.74 12.68 -6.95
CA LYS A 147 15.96 11.46 -6.72
C LYS A 147 15.77 10.60 -7.96
N TYR A 148 15.29 9.38 -7.73
CA TYR A 148 14.75 8.48 -8.73
C TYR A 148 13.23 8.35 -8.54
N LEU A 149 12.50 8.27 -9.64
CA LEU A 149 11.08 7.93 -9.66
C LEU A 149 10.92 6.53 -10.25
N ILE A 150 10.39 5.61 -9.45
CA ILE A 150 10.14 4.22 -9.82
C ILE A 150 8.62 4.09 -10.03
N SER A 151 8.19 3.97 -11.28
CA SER A 151 6.77 3.82 -11.64
C SER A 151 6.46 2.33 -11.79
N LEU A 152 5.60 1.78 -10.94
CA LEU A 152 5.22 0.37 -10.95
C LEU A 152 3.77 0.18 -11.39
N THR A 153 3.52 -0.84 -12.20
CA THR A 153 2.19 -1.31 -12.61
C THR A 153 2.10 -2.82 -12.42
N ALA A 154 0.88 -3.36 -12.35
CA ALA A 154 0.64 -4.80 -12.32
C ALA A 154 -0.60 -5.13 -13.16
N GLU A 155 -0.66 -6.34 -13.71
CA GLU A 155 -1.84 -6.86 -14.42
C GLU A 155 -2.86 -7.50 -13.47
N LYS A 156 -2.42 -7.94 -12.28
CA LYS A 156 -3.26 -8.53 -11.23
C LYS A 156 -2.85 -8.00 -9.87
N LEU A 157 -3.68 -8.23 -8.85
CA LEU A 157 -3.43 -7.86 -7.47
C LEU A 157 -2.03 -8.30 -7.00
N ALA A 158 -1.23 -7.33 -6.56
CA ALA A 158 0.08 -7.58 -5.97
C ALA A 158 0.09 -7.16 -4.50
N CYS A 159 0.01 -8.12 -3.57
CA CYS A 159 0.06 -7.86 -2.13
C CYS A 159 1.51 -7.72 -1.65
N PHE A 160 1.75 -6.74 -0.77
CA PHE A 160 3.05 -6.52 -0.12
C PHE A 160 4.21 -6.40 -1.11
N VAL A 161 4.03 -5.55 -2.13
CA VAL A 161 5.08 -5.22 -3.09
C VAL A 161 6.28 -4.64 -2.34
N GLU A 162 7.38 -5.37 -2.36
CA GLU A 162 8.65 -5.05 -1.75
C GLU A 162 9.61 -4.56 -2.83
N LEU A 163 10.24 -3.42 -2.57
CA LEU A 163 11.38 -2.89 -3.30
C LEU A 163 12.63 -3.06 -2.43
N ASP A 164 13.69 -3.62 -3.00
CA ASP A 164 14.95 -3.87 -2.28
C ASP A 164 16.16 -3.89 -3.23
N PHE A 165 17.38 -3.93 -2.66
CA PHE A 165 18.62 -4.14 -3.40
C PHE A 165 19.46 -5.23 -2.71
N ALA A 166 20.17 -6.05 -3.49
CA ALA A 166 21.01 -7.11 -2.92
C ALA A 166 22.21 -6.57 -2.11
N GLU A 167 22.83 -5.50 -2.62
CA GLU A 167 24.13 -4.99 -2.15
C GLU A 167 24.04 -3.54 -1.63
N SER A 168 22.85 -3.03 -1.37
CA SER A 168 22.62 -1.65 -0.93
C SER A 168 21.37 -1.56 -0.05
N ASP A 169 21.35 -0.58 0.84
CA ASP A 169 20.16 -0.23 1.61
C ASP A 169 19.53 1.03 1.03
N ALA A 170 18.20 1.08 1.03
CA ALA A 170 17.45 2.25 0.61
C ALA A 170 16.25 2.50 1.52
N ILE A 171 15.91 3.77 1.71
CA ILE A 171 14.64 4.19 2.29
C ILE A 171 13.79 4.74 1.14
N PHE A 172 12.76 3.99 0.76
CA PHE A 172 11.84 4.39 -0.30
C PHE A 172 10.77 5.34 0.25
N SER A 173 10.14 6.13 -0.62
CA SER A 173 8.99 6.96 -0.20
C SER A 173 7.84 6.11 0.32
N ASP A 174 7.69 4.88 -0.18
CA ASP A 174 6.78 3.87 0.33
C ASP A 174 7.28 2.47 -0.07
N ASN A 175 6.92 1.44 0.69
CA ASN A 175 7.31 0.05 0.45
C ASN A 175 6.31 -0.90 1.13
N TYR A 176 6.30 -2.19 0.76
CA TYR A 176 5.37 -3.20 1.28
C TYR A 176 3.89 -2.85 1.08
N PHE A 177 3.57 -2.20 -0.04
CA PHE A 177 2.22 -1.75 -0.36
C PHE A 177 1.49 -2.74 -1.29
N THR A 178 0.18 -2.54 -1.47
CA THR A 178 -0.61 -3.34 -2.42
C THR A 178 -0.85 -2.57 -3.72
N LEU A 179 -0.66 -3.21 -4.87
CA LEU A 179 -1.11 -2.69 -6.17
C LEU A 179 -2.49 -3.27 -6.48
N THR A 180 -3.47 -2.39 -6.61
CA THR A 180 -4.92 -2.72 -6.62
C THR A 180 -5.64 -2.26 -7.91
N GLY A 181 -4.87 -1.85 -8.91
CA GLY A 181 -5.37 -1.42 -10.22
C GLY A 181 -4.25 -1.32 -11.25
N GLU A 182 -4.62 -1.04 -12.50
CA GLU A 182 -3.70 -0.96 -13.64
C GLU A 182 -2.89 0.34 -13.67
N GLY A 183 -3.31 1.37 -12.93
CA GLY A 183 -2.64 2.67 -12.89
C GLY A 183 -1.26 2.60 -12.23
N PRO A 184 -0.30 3.43 -12.65
CA PRO A 184 1.03 3.43 -12.09
C PRO A 184 1.03 3.94 -10.64
N ARG A 185 1.77 3.25 -9.78
CA ARG A 185 2.17 3.75 -8.46
C ARG A 185 3.61 4.22 -8.54
N VAL A 186 3.84 5.49 -8.26
CA VAL A 186 5.17 6.10 -8.30
C VAL A 186 5.78 6.10 -6.90
N ILE A 187 6.96 5.51 -6.78
CA ILE A 187 7.78 5.49 -5.58
C ILE A 187 8.99 6.40 -5.81
N GLU A 188 9.19 7.35 -4.92
CA GLU A 188 10.37 8.22 -4.94
C GLU A 188 11.48 7.57 -4.11
N LEU A 189 12.72 7.64 -4.61
CA LEU A 189 13.92 7.26 -3.86
C LEU A 189 14.91 8.40 -3.95
N MET A 190 15.15 9.10 -2.84
CA MET A 190 16.15 10.16 -2.79
C MET A 190 17.54 9.54 -2.95
N LYS A 191 18.41 10.16 -3.77
CA LYS A 191 19.80 9.69 -3.93
C LYS A 191 20.57 9.69 -2.61
N ALA A 192 20.19 10.57 -1.68
CA ALA A 192 20.76 10.66 -0.34
C ALA A 192 20.34 9.51 0.59
N ASP A 193 19.24 8.81 0.30
CA ASP A 193 18.71 7.71 1.11
C ASP A 193 19.29 6.34 0.70
N ILE A 194 20.12 6.30 -0.36
CA ILE A 194 20.84 5.11 -0.81
C ILE A 194 22.14 5.00 -0.02
N ARG A 195 22.37 3.84 0.59
CA ARG A 195 23.57 3.54 1.38
C ARG A 195 24.18 2.24 0.87
N GLY A 196 25.51 2.16 0.86
CA GLY A 196 26.23 1.01 0.31
C GLY A 196 26.83 1.33 -1.06
N GLU A 197 26.60 0.47 -2.04
CA GLU A 197 27.11 0.66 -3.38
C GLU A 197 26.52 1.91 -4.04
N LYS A 198 27.35 2.69 -4.73
CA LYS A 198 26.91 3.92 -5.37
C LYS A 198 26.13 3.59 -6.64
N ILE A 199 24.83 3.86 -6.63
CA ILE A 199 23.98 3.85 -7.82
C ILE A 199 24.11 5.22 -8.49
N THR A 200 24.49 5.25 -9.77
CA THR A 200 24.87 6.48 -10.48
C THR A 200 23.93 6.87 -11.61
N SER A 201 22.99 5.99 -11.99
CA SER A 201 22.04 6.26 -13.07
C SER A 201 20.73 5.47 -12.92
N ALA A 202 19.65 5.94 -13.56
CA ALA A 202 18.37 5.19 -13.62
C ALA A 202 18.53 3.76 -14.16
N LYS A 203 19.33 3.58 -15.22
CA LYS A 203 19.57 2.27 -15.83
C LYS A 203 20.30 1.31 -14.89
N GLU A 204 21.25 1.83 -14.12
CA GLU A 204 21.93 1.04 -13.10
C GLU A 204 20.97 0.64 -11.99
N LEU A 205 20.15 1.59 -11.50
CA LEU A 205 19.13 1.31 -10.48
C LEU A 205 18.18 0.22 -10.95
N GLU A 206 17.63 0.37 -12.16
CA GLU A 206 16.69 -0.59 -12.76
C GLU A 206 17.29 -1.99 -12.83
N SER A 207 18.58 -2.11 -13.19
CA SER A 207 19.24 -3.42 -13.26
C SER A 207 19.50 -4.09 -11.90
N LYS A 208 19.51 -3.31 -10.82
CA LYS A 208 19.81 -3.76 -9.45
C LYS A 208 18.55 -3.90 -8.58
N LEU A 209 17.45 -3.25 -8.96
CA LEU A 209 16.21 -3.21 -8.19
C LEU A 209 15.57 -4.60 -8.15
N ILE A 210 15.35 -5.07 -6.93
CA ILE A 210 14.58 -6.28 -6.68
C ILE A 210 13.16 -5.85 -6.36
N VAL A 211 12.20 -6.41 -7.11
CA VAL A 211 10.77 -6.22 -6.85
C VAL A 211 10.15 -7.59 -6.59
N ARG A 212 9.46 -7.73 -5.46
CA ARG A 212 8.78 -8.96 -5.04
C ARG A 212 7.39 -8.66 -4.54
N SER A 213 6.53 -9.65 -4.58
CA SER A 213 5.21 -9.63 -3.95
C SER A 213 5.00 -10.89 -3.12
N LEU A 214 3.91 -10.94 -2.36
CA LEU A 214 3.54 -12.14 -1.60
C LEU A 214 3.45 -13.39 -2.49
N ARG A 215 2.96 -13.26 -3.72
CA ARG A 215 2.79 -14.40 -4.64
C ARG A 215 4.12 -15.02 -5.05
N ASP A 216 5.22 -14.28 -4.98
CA ASP A 216 6.56 -14.76 -5.35
C ASP A 216 7.21 -15.63 -4.26
N THR A 217 6.56 -15.78 -3.11
CA THR A 217 7.10 -16.52 -1.94
C THR A 217 6.74 -18.01 -1.92
N TYR A 218 5.94 -18.49 -2.88
CA TYR A 218 5.51 -19.89 -3.00
C TYR A 218 5.27 -20.28 -4.47
N GLU A 219 5.29 -21.59 -4.75
CA GLU A 219 5.02 -22.15 -6.10
C GLU A 219 3.53 -22.44 -6.31
#